data_AF-A0A429MQU4-F1
#
_entry.id   AF-A0A429MQU4-F1
#
_cell.length_a   1.000
_cell.length_b   1.000
_cell.length_c   1.000
_cell.angle_alpha   90.00
_cell.angle_beta   90.00
_cell.angle_gamma   90.00
#
_symmetry.space_group_name_H-M   'P 1'
#
loop_
_entity.id
_entity.type
_entity.pdbx_description
1 polymer ?
#
loop_
_entity_poly.entity_id
_entity_poly.type
_entity_poly.pdbx_seq_one_letter_code
_entity_poly.pdbx_strand_id
1 'polypeptide(L)'
;KDNPAMKEFVEPLAALNKEWGDLTMQIGMRAMQNPDEVGAAAVDYLYFSGYVTLAYLWARMALVAQEKLAAGTTDVDFYNAKVTTARFYFKKILPRVRSHVDVIAGGLDPLMALDAEHFAF
;
A
#
# COMPACT_ATOMS: atom_id res chain seq x y z
N LYS A 1 -9.25 -15.07 -14.63
CA LYS A 1 -8.32 -14.24 -15.44
C LYS A 1 -9.05 -13.22 -16.31
N ASP A 2 -10.35 -13.38 -16.60
CA ASP A 2 -11.20 -12.34 -17.19
C ASP A 2 -12.49 -12.14 -16.36
N ASN A 3 -12.36 -11.61 -15.15
CA ASN A 3 -13.53 -11.13 -14.40
C ASN A 3 -13.53 -9.60 -14.46
N PRO A 4 -14.40 -8.97 -15.30
CA PRO A 4 -14.47 -7.51 -15.42
C PRO A 4 -14.71 -6.80 -14.09
N ALA A 5 -15.43 -7.44 -13.16
CA ALA A 5 -15.71 -6.89 -11.83
C ALA A 5 -14.51 -6.91 -10.87
N MET A 6 -13.38 -7.51 -11.27
CA MET A 6 -12.12 -7.41 -10.54
C MET A 6 -11.23 -6.25 -10.98
N LYS A 7 -11.55 -5.61 -12.12
CA LYS A 7 -10.76 -4.52 -12.68
C LYS A 7 -10.57 -3.37 -11.68
N GLU A 8 -11.63 -3.04 -10.92
CA GLU A 8 -11.62 -1.99 -9.89
C GLU A 8 -10.59 -2.22 -8.76
N PHE A 9 -10.15 -3.47 -8.54
CA PHE A 9 -9.14 -3.83 -7.54
C PHE A 9 -7.77 -4.07 -8.16
N VAL A 10 -7.72 -4.73 -9.33
CA VAL A 10 -6.47 -5.17 -9.97
C VAL A 10 -5.67 -3.99 -10.52
N GLU A 11 -6.32 -3.01 -11.17
CA GLU A 11 -5.62 -1.86 -11.73
C GLU A 11 -4.88 -1.02 -10.67
N PRO A 12 -5.53 -0.57 -9.58
CA PRO A 12 -4.81 0.17 -8.54
C PRO A 12 -3.74 -0.68 -7.85
N LEU A 13 -3.96 -1.99 -7.67
CA LEU A 13 -2.94 -2.89 -7.13
C LEU A 13 -1.72 -3.00 -8.03
N ALA A 14 -1.91 -3.13 -9.34
CA ALA A 14 -0.82 -3.22 -10.30
C ALA A 14 0.03 -1.94 -10.30
N ALA A 15 -0.63 -0.77 -10.27
CA ALA A 15 0.04 0.51 -10.15
C ALA A 15 0.87 0.62 -8.85
N LEU A 16 0.27 0.27 -7.71
CA LEU A 16 0.94 0.32 -6.41
C LEU A 16 2.08 -0.70 -6.30
N ASN A 17 1.95 -1.89 -6.89
CA ASN A 17 3.01 -2.89 -6.89
C ASN A 17 4.20 -2.45 -7.74
N LYS A 18 3.95 -1.80 -8.89
CA LYS A 18 5.02 -1.19 -9.67
C LYS A 18 5.73 -0.11 -8.86
N GLU A 19 4.97 0.80 -8.26
CA GLU A 19 5.51 1.88 -7.45
C GLU A 19 6.27 1.38 -6.22
N TRP A 20 5.84 0.26 -5.62
CA TRP A 20 6.61 -0.38 -4.55
C TRP A 20 8.02 -0.75 -5.01
N GLY A 21 8.15 -1.35 -6.20
CA GLY A 21 9.46 -1.63 -6.79
C GLY A 21 10.27 -0.36 -7.03
N ASP A 22 9.62 0.69 -7.56
CA ASP A 22 10.26 1.97 -7.84
C ASP A 22 10.77 2.64 -6.53
N LEU A 23 9.98 2.64 -5.45
CA LEU A 23 10.39 3.14 -4.11
C LEU A 23 11.57 2.33 -3.55
N THR A 24 11.52 1.00 -3.69
CA THR A 24 12.61 0.11 -3.21
C THR A 24 13.94 0.47 -3.89
N MET A 25 13.91 0.67 -5.21
CA MET A 25 15.09 1.08 -5.98
C MET A 25 15.57 2.47 -5.57
N GLN A 26 14.66 3.44 -5.41
CA GLN A 26 15.00 4.80 -5.00
C GLN A 26 15.70 4.83 -3.64
N ILE A 27 15.15 4.13 -2.64
CA ILE A 27 15.76 4.02 -1.30
C ILE A 27 17.13 3.36 -1.43
N GLY A 28 17.25 2.26 -2.18
CA GLY A 28 18.52 1.57 -2.40
C GLY A 28 19.59 2.46 -3.05
N MET A 29 19.22 3.27 -4.05
CA MET A 29 20.14 4.20 -4.71
C MET A 29 20.65 5.29 -3.76
N ARG A 30 19.80 5.84 -2.90
CA ARG A 30 20.23 6.81 -1.88
C ARG A 30 21.09 6.15 -0.81
N ALA A 31 20.72 4.95 -0.39
CA ALA A 31 21.46 4.14 0.60
C ALA A 31 22.88 3.80 0.16
N MET A 32 23.15 3.68 -1.15
CA MET A 32 24.52 3.52 -1.67
C MET A 32 25.41 4.73 -1.39
N GLN A 33 24.83 5.93 -1.26
CA GLN A 33 25.56 7.15 -0.93
C GLN A 33 25.60 7.37 0.59
N ASN A 34 24.47 7.14 1.27
CA ASN A 34 24.37 7.24 2.71
C ASN A 34 23.45 6.13 3.28
N PRO A 35 23.99 5.13 4.00
CA PRO A 35 23.20 4.04 4.56
C PRO A 35 22.03 4.47 5.47
N ASP A 36 22.11 5.65 6.10
CA ASP A 36 21.07 6.15 7.02
C ASP A 36 19.74 6.44 6.30
N GLU A 37 19.75 6.59 4.97
CA GLU A 37 18.55 6.70 4.14
C GLU A 37 17.62 5.49 4.27
N VAL A 38 18.16 4.30 4.57
CA VAL A 38 17.35 3.12 4.86
C VAL A 38 16.55 3.34 6.15
N GLY A 39 17.20 3.90 7.17
CA GLY A 39 16.56 4.22 8.45
C GLY A 39 15.50 5.31 8.30
N ALA A 40 15.81 6.36 7.52
CA ALA A 40 14.88 7.45 7.23
C ALA A 40 13.58 6.97 6.56
N ALA A 41 13.66 5.98 5.66
CA ALA A 41 12.50 5.49 4.93
C ALA A 41 11.78 4.29 5.60
N ALA A 42 12.36 3.65 6.61
CA ALA A 42 11.95 2.32 7.07
C ALA A 42 10.48 2.21 7.49
N VAL A 43 9.99 3.18 8.29
CA VAL A 43 8.64 3.15 8.87
C VAL A 43 7.59 3.41 7.80
N ASP A 44 7.76 4.42 6.96
CA ASP A 44 6.84 4.73 5.88
C ASP A 44 6.84 3.65 4.79
N TYR A 45 7.99 3.03 4.53
CA TYR A 45 8.08 1.88 3.63
C TYR A 45 7.32 0.67 4.19
N LEU A 46 7.39 0.42 5.50
CA LEU A 46 6.59 -0.61 6.18
C LEU A 46 5.09 -0.31 6.06
N TYR A 47 4.66 0.93 6.29
CA TYR A 47 3.24 1.27 6.16
C TYR A 47 2.76 1.13 4.72
N PHE A 48 3.50 1.68 3.75
CA PHE A 48 3.18 1.54 2.33
C PHE A 48 3.01 0.07 1.93
N SER A 49 4.01 -0.76 2.23
CA SER A 49 3.98 -2.20 1.91
C SER A 49 2.85 -2.94 2.62
N GLY A 50 2.55 -2.59 3.87
CA GLY A 50 1.42 -3.13 4.61
C GLY A 50 0.06 -2.82 3.98
N TYR A 51 -0.16 -1.56 3.57
CA TYR A 51 -1.40 -1.16 2.91
C TYR A 51 -1.61 -1.87 1.58
N VAL A 52 -0.56 -1.99 0.75
CA VAL A 52 -0.59 -2.70 -0.54
C VAL A 52 -0.83 -4.18 -0.34
N THR A 53 -0.17 -4.79 0.65
CA THR A 53 -0.36 -6.21 1.00
C THR A 53 -1.81 -6.49 1.41
N LEU A 54 -2.38 -5.66 2.28
CA LEU A 54 -3.77 -5.83 2.71
C LEU A 54 -4.76 -5.53 1.58
N ALA A 55 -4.47 -4.61 0.67
CA ALA A 55 -5.24 -4.41 -0.55
C ALA A 55 -5.27 -5.70 -1.42
N TYR A 56 -4.13 -6.38 -1.56
CA TYR A 56 -4.05 -7.65 -2.29
C TYR A 56 -4.92 -8.74 -1.64
N LEU A 57 -4.89 -8.86 -0.31
CA LEU A 57 -5.72 -9.81 0.43
C LEU A 57 -7.22 -9.50 0.29
N TRP A 58 -7.61 -8.22 0.32
CA TRP A 58 -8.99 -7.80 0.06
C TRP A 58 -9.43 -8.11 -1.38
N ALA A 59 -8.59 -7.85 -2.37
CA ALA A 59 -8.90 -8.19 -3.76
C ALA A 59 -9.07 -9.70 -3.94
N ARG A 60 -8.23 -10.51 -3.29
CA ARG A 60 -8.39 -11.97 -3.30
C ARG A 60 -9.70 -12.43 -2.68
N MET A 61 -10.09 -11.86 -1.53
CA MET A 61 -11.38 -12.18 -0.91
C MET A 61 -12.55 -11.74 -1.79
N ALA A 62 -12.46 -10.57 -2.44
CA ALA A 62 -13.47 -10.09 -3.36
C ALA A 62 -13.64 -11.00 -4.59
N LEU A 63 -12.54 -11.52 -5.15
CA LEU A 63 -12.58 -12.49 -6.24
C LEU A 63 -13.37 -13.74 -5.85
N VAL A 64 -12.99 -14.38 -4.74
CA VAL A 64 -13.67 -15.59 -4.25
C VAL A 64 -15.15 -15.31 -3.96
N ALA A 65 -15.45 -14.15 -3.37
CA ALA A 65 -16.82 -13.76 -3.08
C ALA A 65 -17.67 -13.62 -4.35
N GLN A 66 -17.12 -12.96 -5.38
CA GLN A 66 -17.80 -12.83 -6.67
C GLN A 66 -18.01 -14.19 -7.35
N GLU A 67 -17.02 -15.09 -7.31
CA GLU A 67 -17.14 -16.43 -7.87
C GLU A 67 -18.23 -17.26 -7.15
N LYS A 68 -18.32 -17.16 -5.82
CA LYS A 68 -19.35 -17.85 -5.03
C LYS A 68 -20.75 -17.31 -5.28
N LEU A 69 -20.88 -15.99 -5.43
CA LEU A 69 -22.15 -15.36 -5.83
C LEU A 69 -22.58 -15.81 -7.23
N ALA A 70 -21.66 -15.82 -8.19
CA ALA A 70 -21.94 -16.29 -9.56
C ALA A 70 -22.32 -17.78 -9.61
N ALA A 71 -21.79 -18.60 -8.69
CA ALA A 71 -22.12 -20.01 -8.56
C ALA A 71 -23.44 -20.29 -7.81
N GLY A 72 -24.20 -19.27 -7.40
CA GLY A 72 -25.51 -19.44 -6.76
C GLY A 72 -25.45 -19.88 -5.30
N THR A 73 -24.45 -19.43 -4.54
CA THR A 73 -24.36 -19.68 -3.09
C THR A 73 -25.59 -19.21 -2.31
N THR A 74 -25.91 -19.89 -1.21
CA THR A 74 -26.96 -19.49 -0.26
C THR A 74 -26.53 -18.36 0.68
N ASP A 75 -25.22 -18.16 0.89
CA ASP A 75 -24.67 -17.17 1.82
C ASP A 75 -24.47 -15.79 1.15
N VAL A 76 -25.51 -15.31 0.46
CA VAL A 76 -25.44 -14.12 -0.42
C VAL A 76 -24.96 -12.88 0.34
N ASP A 77 -25.51 -12.61 1.53
CA ASP A 77 -25.19 -11.42 2.31
C ASP A 77 -23.73 -11.40 2.77
N PHE A 78 -23.17 -12.56 3.14
CA PHE A 78 -21.78 -12.67 3.56
C PHE A 78 -20.81 -12.30 2.44
N TYR A 79 -21.03 -12.84 1.23
CA TYR A 79 -20.16 -12.54 0.10
C TYR A 79 -20.32 -11.10 -0.42
N ASN A 80 -21.55 -10.57 -0.42
CA ASN A 80 -21.78 -9.15 -0.71
C ASN A 80 -21.07 -8.24 0.30
N ALA A 81 -21.08 -8.59 1.59
CA ALA A 81 -20.36 -7.85 2.62
C ALA A 81 -18.83 -7.87 2.37
N LYS A 82 -18.25 -9.00 1.92
CA LYS A 82 -16.83 -9.08 1.57
C LYS A 82 -16.45 -8.15 0.42
N VAL A 83 -17.23 -8.16 -0.67
CA VAL A 83 -16.99 -7.27 -1.81
C VAL A 83 -17.13 -5.80 -1.40
N THR A 84 -18.17 -5.47 -0.62
CA THR A 84 -18.41 -4.11 -0.14
C THR A 84 -17.29 -3.61 0.78
N THR A 85 -16.79 -4.47 1.67
CA THR A 85 -15.68 -4.12 2.57
C THR A 85 -14.38 -3.92 1.81
N ALA A 86 -14.11 -4.74 0.78
CA ALA A 86 -12.97 -4.53 -0.10
C ALA A 86 -13.04 -3.16 -0.79
N ARG A 87 -14.21 -2.77 -1.33
CA ARG A 87 -14.39 -1.43 -1.92
C ARG A 87 -14.16 -0.30 -0.92
N PHE A 88 -14.67 -0.44 0.30
CA PHE A 88 -14.41 0.51 1.38
C PHE A 88 -12.91 0.67 1.62
N TYR A 89 -12.18 -0.44 1.77
CA TYR A 89 -10.74 -0.41 2.01
C TYR A 89 -10.01 0.32 0.87
N PHE A 90 -10.30 -0.04 -0.39
CA PHE A 90 -9.67 0.58 -1.56
C PHE A 90 -9.98 2.07 -1.71
N LYS A 91 -11.18 2.53 -1.31
CA LYS A 91 -11.61 3.92 -1.49
C LYS A 91 -11.34 4.82 -0.28
N LYS A 92 -11.24 4.26 0.93
CA LYS A 92 -11.15 5.05 2.18
C LYS A 92 -9.85 4.85 2.95
N ILE A 93 -9.19 3.71 2.79
CA ILE A 93 -7.98 3.37 3.56
C ILE A 93 -6.75 3.40 2.66
N LEU A 94 -6.80 2.69 1.53
CA LEU A 94 -5.68 2.56 0.61
C LEU A 94 -5.08 3.89 0.15
N PRO A 95 -5.84 5.00 -0.09
CA PRO A 95 -5.24 6.28 -0.51
C PRO A 95 -4.18 6.85 0.45
N ARG A 96 -4.16 6.42 1.72
CA ARG A 96 -3.15 6.85 2.71
C ARG A 96 -1.72 6.52 2.30
N VAL A 97 -1.52 5.53 1.42
CA VAL A 97 -0.21 5.21 0.83
C VAL A 97 0.47 6.42 0.19
N ARG A 98 -0.28 7.40 -0.33
CA ARG A 98 0.30 8.63 -0.92
C ARG A 98 1.13 9.41 0.09
N SER A 99 0.65 9.57 1.32
CA SER A 99 1.40 10.27 2.36
C SER A 99 2.74 9.59 2.66
N HIS A 100 2.78 8.26 2.69
CA HIS A 100 4.02 7.51 2.89
C HIS A 100 5.00 7.65 1.72
N VAL A 101 4.50 7.72 0.48
CA VAL A 101 5.34 8.03 -0.70
C VAL A 101 6.00 9.41 -0.54
N ASP A 102 5.22 10.42 -0.16
CA ASP A 102 5.72 11.78 0.01
C ASP A 102 6.75 11.89 1.15
N VAL A 103 6.52 11.18 2.27
CA VAL A 103 7.48 11.13 3.38
C VAL A 103 8.78 10.44 2.98
N ILE A 104 8.72 9.29 2.28
CA ILE A 104 9.92 8.62 1.73
C ILE A 104 10.67 9.55 0.77
N ALA A 105 9.95 10.33 -0.04
CA ALA A 105 10.55 11.29 -0.96
C ALA A 105 11.31 12.40 -0.22
N GLY A 106 10.93 12.75 1.00
CA GLY A 106 11.60 13.75 1.85
C GLY A 106 13.03 13.40 2.27
N GLY A 107 13.38 12.11 2.26
CA GLY A 107 14.77 11.65 2.48
C GLY A 107 15.32 11.93 3.88
N LEU A 108 16.63 11.80 4.02
CA LEU A 108 17.32 11.90 5.30
C LEU A 108 17.50 13.34 5.80
N ASP A 109 17.67 14.31 4.89
CA ASP A 109 18.11 15.68 5.24
C ASP A 109 17.32 16.32 6.40
N PRO A 110 15.97 16.27 6.44
CA PRO A 110 15.22 16.89 7.54
C PRO A 110 15.45 16.23 8.90
N LEU A 111 15.83 14.95 8.93
CA LEU A 111 16.12 14.22 10.17
C LEU A 111 17.50 14.59 10.74
N MET A 112 18.43 14.99 9.86
CA MET A 112 19.82 15.28 10.22
C MET A 112 20.15 16.77 10.25
N ALA A 113 19.19 17.64 9.89
CA ALA A 113 19.41 19.08 9.81
C ALA A 113 19.53 19.78 11.17
N LEU A 114 19.02 19.17 12.25
CA LEU A 114 19.07 19.74 13.60
C LEU A 114 20.28 19.21 14.35
N ASP A 115 21.19 20.11 14.74
CA ASP A 115 22.30 19.76 15.63
C ASP A 115 21.79 19.19 16.96
N ALA A 116 22.50 18.21 17.50
CA ALA A 116 22.09 17.45 18.68
C ALA A 116 21.85 18.36 19.90
N GLU A 117 22.65 19.41 20.07
CA GLU A 117 22.53 20.38 21.16
C GLU A 117 21.21 21.16 21.11
N HIS A 118 20.61 21.32 19.92
CA HIS A 118 19.38 22.08 19.75
C HIS A 118 18.12 21.29 20.15
N PHE A 119 18.20 19.97 20.39
CA PHE A 119 17.08 19.19 20.95
C PHE A 119 16.74 19.56 22.41
N ALA A 120 17.58 20.37 23.07
CA ALA A 120 17.34 20.83 24.43
C ALA A 120 16.43 22.07 24.55
N PHE A 121 16.05 22.71 23.43
CA PHE A 121 15.22 23.93 23.40
C PHE A 121 13.80 23.67 22.92
#